data_AF-A0A1G7N976-F1
#
_entry.id   AF-A0A1G7N976-F1
#
_cell.length_a   1.000
_cell.length_b   1.000
_cell.length_c   1.000
_cell.angle_alpha   90.00
_cell.angle_beta   90.00
_cell.angle_gamma   90.00
#
_symmetry.space_group_name_H-M   'P 1'
#
loop_
_entity.id
_entity.type
_entity.pdbx_description
1 polymer ?
#
loop_
_entity_poly.entity_id
_entity_poly.type
_entity_poly.pdbx_seq_one_letter_code
_entity_poly.pdbx_strand_id
1 'polypeptide(L)'
;MTPTKKTIIAAASILLALSSASGFTVDAAAAPQKQSKTQSASNKNIVERQKKEAMAIHSKEKKPGDLTVLYNGTDHSLSFSFLAITSADYDEYSKLLSKHNAPELAQPEWLPEGYAFQSGEIVPPYYFFLSEPYQKMLKELKAEAEGKKYYAKKLKWSEAGEAVLVFSKDSDIIRISAKRMHPLITEVTKVAGKGEKFEKLSIDGIEAIYTTNSNALYAINLTWEDVDNNLEYTISTYKKSPLSKEDLVAIAESIMQE
;
A
#
# COMPACT_ATOMS: atom_id res chain seq x y z
N MET A 1 38.21 13.13 -5.28
CA MET A 1 38.02 13.64 -3.91
C MET A 1 36.75 14.45 -3.92
N THR A 2 35.67 13.88 -3.40
CA THR A 2 34.32 14.45 -3.41
C THR A 2 33.74 14.17 -2.02
N PRO A 3 33.16 15.16 -1.33
CA PRO A 3 32.99 15.08 0.12
C PRO A 3 31.75 14.27 0.51
N THR A 4 31.98 13.29 1.37
CA THR A 4 30.98 12.52 2.11
C THR A 4 30.18 13.45 3.02
N LYS A 5 28.88 13.64 2.76
CA LYS A 5 27.98 14.28 3.72
C LYS A 5 27.41 13.22 4.66
N LYS A 6 27.94 13.17 5.88
CA LYS A 6 27.31 12.49 7.01
C LYS A 6 26.27 13.42 7.61
N THR A 7 25.02 12.98 7.69
CA THR A 7 23.95 13.75 8.36
C THR A 7 23.66 13.12 9.71
N ILE A 8 23.89 13.90 10.76
CA ILE A 8 23.55 13.60 12.15
C ILE A 8 22.09 14.01 12.36
N ILE A 9 21.25 13.09 12.82
CA ILE A 9 19.85 13.37 13.18
C ILE A 9 19.79 13.74 14.66
N ALA A 10 19.43 14.99 14.96
CA ALA A 10 19.05 15.44 16.29
C ALA A 10 17.52 15.37 16.42
N ALA A 11 17.04 14.60 17.39
CA ALA A 11 15.62 14.49 17.72
C ALA A 11 15.16 15.70 18.54
N ALA A 12 14.07 16.35 18.12
CA ALA A 12 13.36 17.33 18.92
C ALA A 12 11.87 16.99 18.94
N SER A 13 11.40 16.51 20.08
CA SER A 13 10.00 16.23 20.39
C SER A 13 9.30 17.53 20.81
N ILE A 14 8.19 17.89 20.17
CA ILE A 14 7.31 18.95 20.65
C ILE A 14 6.05 18.31 21.25
N LEU A 15 5.96 18.35 22.58
CA LEU A 15 4.74 18.12 23.34
C LEU A 15 3.96 19.44 23.39
N LEU A 16 2.74 19.47 22.84
CA LEU A 16 1.81 20.57 23.06
C LEU A 16 0.88 20.23 24.22
N ALA A 17 1.17 20.80 25.38
CA ALA A 17 0.22 20.96 26.48
C ALA A 17 -0.25 22.42 26.50
N LEU A 18 -1.56 22.65 26.49
CA LEU A 18 -2.15 23.94 26.84
C LEU A 18 -3.26 23.74 27.88
N SER A 19 -3.04 24.41 29.01
CA SER A 19 -3.87 24.49 30.21
C SER A 19 -4.86 25.67 30.14
N SER A 20 -6.10 25.39 30.57
CA SER A 20 -7.10 26.22 31.29
C SER A 20 -6.92 27.74 31.48
N ALA A 21 -8.02 28.52 31.30
CA ALA A 21 -8.78 29.19 32.37
C ALA A 21 -9.91 30.12 31.83
N SER A 22 -10.86 30.41 32.71
CA SER A 22 -12.25 30.91 32.55
C SER A 22 -12.45 32.44 32.46
N GLY A 23 -13.63 32.88 31.98
CA GLY A 23 -14.15 34.26 32.17
C GLY A 23 -15.52 34.50 31.52
N PHE A 24 -16.46 35.11 32.25
CA PHE A 24 -17.91 35.17 32.06
C PHE A 24 -18.45 36.20 31.04
N THR A 25 -19.65 35.97 30.48
CA THR A 25 -20.87 36.78 30.70
C THR A 25 -22.09 36.16 30.00
N VAL A 26 -23.24 36.27 30.67
CA VAL A 26 -24.58 35.85 30.23
C VAL A 26 -25.34 37.13 29.88
N ASP A 27 -25.95 37.23 28.68
CA ASP A 27 -27.36 37.64 28.57
C ASP A 27 -27.95 37.47 27.16
N ALA A 28 -29.29 37.45 27.15
CA ALA A 28 -30.24 37.53 26.04
C ALA A 28 -30.61 36.20 25.34
N ALA A 29 -31.64 35.58 25.90
CA ALA A 29 -32.44 34.52 25.30
C ALA A 29 -33.03 34.95 23.93
N ALA A 30 -32.57 34.30 22.87
CA ALA A 30 -33.32 34.19 21.62
C ALA A 30 -33.96 32.79 21.57
N ALA A 31 -35.26 32.74 21.29
CA ALA A 31 -36.06 31.53 21.24
C ALA A 31 -35.44 30.44 20.33
N PRO A 32 -35.50 29.14 20.68
CA PRO A 32 -34.98 28.10 19.82
C PRO A 32 -35.85 27.96 18.56
N GLN A 33 -35.30 28.33 17.41
CA GLN A 33 -35.86 27.99 16.10
C GLN A 33 -36.02 26.45 16.01
N LYS A 34 -37.26 26.01 15.80
CA LYS A 34 -37.66 24.64 15.43
C LYS A 34 -37.17 24.25 14.02
N GLN A 35 -35.87 24.32 13.75
CA GLN A 35 -35.27 23.84 12.48
C GLN A 35 -34.35 22.62 12.63
N SER A 36 -34.05 22.14 13.85
CA SER A 36 -32.91 21.22 14.03
C SER A 36 -33.17 19.72 13.84
N LYS A 37 -34.41 19.21 13.85
CA LYS A 37 -34.64 17.75 13.76
C LYS A 37 -34.89 17.23 12.34
N THR A 38 -35.66 17.94 11.51
CA THR A 38 -36.03 17.47 10.16
C THR A 38 -34.88 17.62 9.16
N GLN A 39 -34.08 18.67 9.27
CA GLN A 39 -32.92 18.94 8.39
C GLN A 39 -31.74 18.00 8.70
N SER A 40 -31.55 17.64 9.97
CA SER A 40 -30.56 16.64 10.41
C SER A 40 -30.91 15.23 9.91
N ALA A 41 -32.18 14.82 9.99
CA ALA A 41 -32.63 13.53 9.47
C ALA A 41 -32.53 13.43 7.93
N SER A 42 -32.89 14.51 7.23
CA SER A 42 -32.73 14.64 5.77
C SER A 42 -31.26 14.49 5.33
N ASN A 43 -30.35 15.20 5.99
CA ASN A 43 -28.92 15.14 5.68
C ASN A 43 -28.31 13.76 5.97
N LYS A 44 -28.72 13.10 7.06
CA LYS A 44 -28.30 11.73 7.37
C LYS A 44 -28.73 10.75 6.28
N ASN A 45 -29.97 10.87 5.79
CA ASN A 45 -30.48 10.02 4.71
C ASN A 45 -29.74 10.25 3.37
N ILE A 46 -29.31 11.47 3.08
CA ILE A 46 -28.51 11.79 1.88
C ILE A 46 -27.12 11.14 1.98
N VAL A 47 -26.44 11.27 3.11
CA VAL A 47 -25.10 10.71 3.31
C VAL A 47 -25.11 9.18 3.26
N GLU A 48 -26.10 8.52 3.87
CA GLU A 48 -26.23 7.06 3.79
C GLU A 48 -26.51 6.58 2.36
N ARG A 49 -27.31 7.33 1.59
CA ARG A 49 -27.51 7.04 0.17
C ARG A 49 -26.21 7.14 -0.62
N GLN A 50 -25.46 8.22 -0.46
CA GLN A 50 -24.15 8.39 -1.11
C GLN A 50 -23.19 7.25 -0.76
N LYS A 51 -23.15 6.86 0.52
CA LYS A 51 -22.33 5.72 0.97
C LYS A 51 -22.76 4.43 0.27
N LYS A 52 -24.06 4.13 0.23
CA LYS A 52 -24.58 2.93 -0.43
C LYS A 52 -24.26 2.90 -1.92
N GLU A 53 -24.42 4.02 -2.62
CA GLU A 53 -24.10 4.16 -4.05
C GLU A 53 -22.60 3.95 -4.31
N ALA A 54 -21.74 4.60 -3.51
CA ALA A 54 -20.30 4.43 -3.62
C ALA A 54 -19.86 2.99 -3.32
N MET A 55 -20.45 2.34 -2.31
CA MET A 55 -20.15 0.94 -1.97
C MET A 55 -20.66 -0.03 -3.05
N ALA A 56 -21.77 0.27 -3.71
CA ALA A 56 -22.27 -0.55 -4.82
C ALA A 56 -21.30 -0.58 -6.02
N ILE A 57 -20.42 0.40 -6.13
CA ILE A 57 -19.30 0.41 -7.10
C ILE A 57 -18.07 -0.26 -6.48
N HIS A 58 -17.64 0.20 -5.31
CA HIS A 58 -16.36 -0.18 -4.71
C HIS A 58 -16.30 -1.63 -4.23
N SER A 59 -17.41 -2.16 -3.74
CA SER A 59 -17.52 -3.52 -3.19
C SER A 59 -18.15 -4.52 -4.15
N LYS A 60 -18.45 -4.10 -5.39
CA LYS A 60 -18.93 -5.02 -6.42
C LYS A 60 -17.90 -6.11 -6.68
N GLU A 61 -18.39 -7.32 -6.97
CA GLU A 61 -17.59 -8.42 -7.48
C GLU A 61 -16.73 -7.95 -8.66
N LYS A 62 -15.43 -8.25 -8.59
CA LYS A 62 -14.41 -7.76 -9.51
C LYS A 62 -14.05 -8.82 -10.51
N LYS A 63 -13.80 -8.40 -11.74
CA LYS A 63 -13.12 -9.22 -12.74
C LYS A 63 -11.61 -9.03 -12.62
N PRO A 64 -10.79 -10.01 -13.06
CA PRO A 64 -9.34 -9.85 -13.10
C PRO A 64 -8.94 -8.53 -13.78
N GLY A 65 -8.07 -7.76 -13.13
CA GLY A 65 -7.62 -6.45 -13.56
C GLY A 65 -8.57 -5.29 -13.23
N ASP A 66 -9.74 -5.53 -12.62
CA ASP A 66 -10.60 -4.44 -12.17
C ASP A 66 -9.97 -3.68 -11.01
N LEU A 67 -10.03 -2.36 -11.07
CA LEU A 67 -9.60 -1.43 -10.03
C LEU A 67 -10.70 -0.40 -9.77
N THR A 68 -11.07 -0.23 -8.51
CA THR A 68 -11.98 0.82 -8.05
C THR A 68 -11.31 1.65 -6.98
N VAL A 69 -11.69 2.93 -6.92
CA VAL A 69 -11.28 3.85 -5.87
C VAL A 69 -12.50 4.48 -5.23
N LEU A 70 -12.48 4.54 -3.90
CA LEU A 70 -13.46 5.21 -3.06
C LEU A 70 -12.79 6.43 -2.44
N TYR A 71 -13.37 7.60 -2.64
CA TYR A 71 -13.12 8.79 -1.84
C TYR A 71 -14.05 8.82 -0.62
N ASN A 72 -13.45 8.97 0.56
CA ASN A 72 -14.14 9.22 1.83
C ASN A 72 -13.89 10.67 2.27
N GLY A 73 -14.88 11.52 2.10
CA GLY A 73 -14.84 12.91 2.54
C GLY A 73 -14.96 13.11 4.06
N THR A 74 -15.00 12.04 4.86
CA THR A 74 -14.97 12.12 6.34
C THR A 74 -13.57 12.38 6.85
N ASP A 75 -12.61 11.64 6.33
CA ASP A 75 -11.20 11.68 6.71
C ASP A 75 -10.31 12.13 5.55
N HIS A 76 -10.92 12.48 4.41
CA HIS A 76 -10.22 12.85 3.18
C HIS A 76 -9.24 11.78 2.69
N SER A 77 -9.66 10.51 2.75
CA SER A 77 -8.88 9.38 2.29
C SER A 77 -9.41 8.78 0.98
N LEU A 78 -8.51 8.09 0.29
CA LEU A 78 -8.82 7.14 -0.76
C LEU A 78 -8.64 5.70 -0.28
N SER A 79 -9.58 4.84 -0.65
CA SER A 79 -9.49 3.39 -0.52
C SER A 79 -9.49 2.77 -1.91
N PHE A 80 -8.51 1.93 -2.20
CA PHE A 80 -8.43 1.16 -3.43
C PHE A 80 -8.98 -0.24 -3.19
N SER A 81 -9.65 -0.80 -4.20
CA SER A 81 -10.04 -2.20 -4.22
C SER A 81 -9.79 -2.73 -5.62
N PHE A 82 -9.14 -3.88 -5.71
CA PHE A 82 -8.78 -4.46 -7.00
C PHE A 82 -8.87 -5.98 -6.97
N LEU A 83 -8.83 -6.58 -8.16
CA LEU A 83 -8.54 -8.00 -8.34
C LEU A 83 -7.36 -8.11 -9.32
N ALA A 84 -6.30 -8.81 -8.93
CA ALA A 84 -5.13 -9.02 -9.79
C ALA A 84 -5.49 -9.89 -11.01
N ILE A 85 -4.69 -9.79 -12.06
CA ILE A 85 -4.72 -10.75 -13.17
C ILE A 85 -3.74 -11.87 -12.80
N THR A 86 -4.22 -13.09 -12.69
CA THR A 86 -3.41 -14.23 -12.24
C THR A 86 -3.22 -15.26 -13.35
N SER A 87 -2.06 -15.87 -13.41
CA SER A 87 -1.76 -17.02 -14.28
C SER A 87 -1.06 -18.10 -13.48
N ALA A 88 -1.44 -19.36 -13.69
CA ALA A 88 -0.72 -20.53 -13.16
C ALA A 88 0.36 -21.04 -14.14
N ASP A 89 0.47 -20.43 -15.32
CA ASP A 89 1.46 -20.72 -16.35
C ASP A 89 2.45 -19.55 -16.43
N TYR A 90 3.75 -19.86 -16.34
CA TYR A 90 4.81 -18.85 -16.31
C TYR A 90 4.95 -18.13 -17.66
N ASP A 91 4.83 -18.83 -18.79
CA ASP A 91 4.93 -18.21 -20.11
C ASP A 91 3.75 -17.26 -20.36
N GLU A 92 2.55 -17.59 -19.87
CA GLU A 92 1.41 -16.67 -19.87
C GLU A 92 1.66 -15.48 -18.95
N TYR A 93 2.23 -15.68 -17.76
CA TYR A 93 2.64 -14.59 -16.87
C TYR A 93 3.64 -13.63 -17.56
N SER A 94 4.67 -14.14 -18.22
CA SER A 94 5.65 -13.29 -18.94
C SER A 94 4.99 -12.47 -20.04
N LYS A 95 4.00 -13.03 -20.76
CA LYS A 95 3.22 -12.26 -21.74
C LYS A 95 2.37 -11.18 -21.08
N LEU A 96 1.82 -11.46 -19.90
CA LEU A 96 1.03 -10.50 -19.12
C LEU A 96 1.88 -9.34 -18.61
N LEU A 97 3.14 -9.57 -18.22
CA LEU A 97 4.09 -8.50 -17.85
C LEU A 97 4.18 -7.46 -18.97
N SER A 98 4.50 -7.89 -20.19
CA SER A 98 4.63 -7.00 -21.35
C SER A 98 3.30 -6.35 -21.73
N LYS A 99 2.20 -7.10 -21.74
CA LYS A 99 0.87 -6.59 -22.10
C LYS A 99 0.39 -5.47 -21.19
N HIS A 100 0.77 -5.50 -19.92
CA HIS A 100 0.27 -4.59 -18.88
C HIS A 100 1.34 -3.59 -18.39
N ASN A 101 2.49 -3.51 -19.07
CA ASN A 101 3.63 -2.68 -18.66
C ASN A 101 3.94 -2.83 -17.16
N ALA A 102 3.94 -4.07 -16.67
CA ALA A 102 4.21 -4.34 -15.27
C ALA A 102 5.71 -4.21 -14.96
N PRO A 103 6.09 -4.01 -13.68
CA PRO A 103 7.47 -4.17 -13.26
C PRO A 103 8.05 -5.49 -13.73
N GLU A 104 9.27 -5.47 -14.26
CA GLU A 104 9.97 -6.68 -14.65
C GLU A 104 10.27 -7.52 -13.42
N LEU A 105 9.89 -8.79 -13.48
CA LEU A 105 10.12 -9.76 -12.41
C LEU A 105 10.21 -11.15 -13.04
N ALA A 106 11.44 -11.61 -13.25
CA ALA A 106 11.72 -12.97 -13.67
C ALA A 106 11.68 -13.94 -12.48
N GLN A 107 11.59 -15.23 -12.79
CA GLN A 107 11.78 -16.27 -11.77
C GLN A 107 13.22 -16.21 -11.22
N PRO A 108 13.41 -16.25 -9.88
CA PRO A 108 14.74 -16.33 -9.30
C PRO A 108 15.51 -17.55 -9.81
N GLU A 109 16.81 -17.41 -10.05
CA GLU A 109 17.65 -18.53 -10.49
C GLU A 109 17.80 -19.61 -9.41
N TRP A 110 17.64 -19.22 -8.13
CA TRP A 110 17.71 -20.13 -7.00
C TRP A 110 16.43 -20.12 -6.16
N LEU A 111 15.95 -21.31 -5.82
CA LEU A 111 14.87 -21.53 -4.87
C LEU A 111 15.22 -22.70 -3.92
N PRO A 112 14.74 -22.66 -2.66
CA PRO A 112 14.88 -23.79 -1.76
C PRO A 112 14.20 -25.05 -2.32
N GLU A 113 14.75 -26.23 -1.98
CA GLU A 113 14.29 -27.50 -2.52
C GLU A 113 12.78 -27.74 -2.24
N GLY A 114 12.07 -28.12 -3.30
CA GLY A 114 10.65 -28.48 -3.25
C GLY A 114 9.69 -27.31 -3.44
N TYR A 115 10.16 -26.07 -3.53
CA TYR A 115 9.33 -24.95 -3.97
C TYR A 115 9.21 -24.95 -5.49
N ALA A 116 7.98 -24.89 -5.98
CA ALA A 116 7.68 -24.81 -7.41
C ALA A 116 6.79 -23.61 -7.70
N PHE A 117 6.89 -23.08 -8.93
CA PHE A 117 6.02 -22.00 -9.39
C PHE A 117 4.56 -22.41 -9.24
N GLN A 118 3.79 -21.59 -8.53
CA GLN A 118 2.36 -21.78 -8.31
C GLN A 118 1.57 -20.82 -9.21
N SER A 119 1.94 -19.53 -9.20
CA SER A 119 1.26 -18.51 -9.99
C SER A 119 2.06 -17.21 -10.11
N GLY A 120 1.80 -16.48 -11.19
CA GLY A 120 2.20 -15.09 -11.37
C GLY A 120 0.99 -14.16 -11.31
N GLU A 121 1.18 -12.94 -10.80
CA GLU A 121 0.12 -11.94 -10.67
C GLU A 121 0.56 -10.58 -11.24
N ILE A 122 -0.37 -9.93 -11.96
CA ILE A 122 -0.27 -8.53 -12.37
C ILE A 122 -1.26 -7.71 -11.55
N VAL A 123 -0.73 -6.80 -10.75
CA VAL A 123 -1.52 -6.03 -9.77
C VAL A 123 -1.78 -4.61 -10.32
N PRO A 124 -3.06 -4.18 -10.42
CA PRO A 124 -3.39 -2.81 -10.79
C PRO A 124 -2.71 -1.78 -9.88
N PRO A 125 -2.43 -0.56 -10.39
CA PRO A 125 -1.73 0.44 -9.60
C PRO A 125 -2.56 0.90 -8.40
N TYR A 126 -1.94 0.89 -7.22
CA TYR A 126 -2.47 1.47 -6.00
C TYR A 126 -1.38 2.27 -5.30
N TYR A 127 -1.78 3.38 -4.67
CA TYR A 127 -0.83 4.38 -4.20
C TYR A 127 -0.80 4.46 -2.69
N PHE A 128 0.41 4.54 -2.13
CA PHE A 128 0.60 4.86 -0.72
C PHE A 128 0.13 6.28 -0.44
N PHE A 129 -0.52 6.51 0.70
CA PHE A 129 -1.22 7.77 0.98
C PHE A 129 -0.30 9.00 1.03
N LEU A 130 1.00 8.81 1.29
CA LEU A 130 1.99 9.88 1.26
C LEU A 130 2.66 10.07 -0.10
N SER A 131 2.27 9.31 -1.12
CA SER A 131 2.83 9.46 -2.47
C SER A 131 2.20 10.62 -3.24
N GLU A 132 2.96 11.26 -4.12
CA GLU A 132 2.45 12.32 -5.00
C GLU A 132 1.26 11.87 -5.87
N PRO A 133 1.25 10.68 -6.50
CA PRO A 133 0.10 10.20 -7.27
C PRO A 133 -1.17 10.06 -6.43
N TYR A 134 -1.05 9.61 -5.18
CA TYR A 134 -2.18 9.56 -4.26
C TYR A 134 -2.75 10.94 -3.98
N GLN A 135 -1.89 11.92 -3.66
CA GLN A 135 -2.31 13.28 -3.34
C GLN A 135 -2.96 13.97 -4.54
N LYS A 136 -2.45 13.73 -5.74
CA LYS A 136 -3.06 14.19 -6.99
C LYS A 136 -4.45 13.59 -7.18
N MET A 137 -4.57 12.26 -7.09
CA MET A 137 -5.85 11.56 -7.24
C MET A 137 -6.87 11.97 -6.17
N LEU A 138 -6.41 12.24 -4.94
CA LEU A 138 -7.27 12.71 -3.85
C LEU A 138 -7.91 14.06 -4.18
N LYS A 139 -7.12 14.99 -4.75
CA LYS A 139 -7.64 16.30 -5.20
C LYS A 139 -8.64 16.14 -6.34
N GLU A 140 -8.32 15.29 -7.33
CA GLU A 140 -9.19 15.01 -8.47
C GLU A 140 -10.53 14.40 -8.02
N LEU A 141 -10.51 13.35 -7.20
CA LEU A 141 -11.73 12.69 -6.73
C LEU A 141 -12.54 13.57 -5.77
N LYS A 142 -11.90 14.43 -4.98
CA LYS A 142 -12.59 15.42 -4.17
C LYS A 142 -13.35 16.43 -5.04
N ALA A 143 -12.77 16.84 -6.17
CA ALA A 143 -13.43 17.73 -7.12
C ALA A 143 -14.59 17.02 -7.84
N GLU A 144 -14.37 15.81 -8.36
CA GLU A 144 -15.40 14.97 -9.00
C GLU A 144 -16.55 14.59 -8.05
N ALA A 145 -16.28 14.52 -6.75
CA ALA A 145 -17.32 14.26 -5.76
C ALA A 145 -18.34 15.41 -5.64
N GLU A 146 -18.01 16.63 -6.10
CA GLU A 146 -18.92 17.80 -6.08
C GLU A 146 -19.60 18.03 -4.72
N GLY A 147 -18.82 17.87 -3.64
CA GLY A 147 -19.31 18.02 -2.26
C GLY A 147 -19.99 16.79 -1.66
N LYS A 148 -20.11 15.67 -2.38
CA LYS A 148 -20.55 14.38 -1.81
C LYS A 148 -19.56 13.88 -0.76
N LYS A 149 -20.09 13.29 0.31
CA LYS A 149 -19.30 12.71 1.39
C LYS A 149 -18.62 11.41 0.99
N TYR A 150 -19.27 10.64 0.12
CA TYR A 150 -18.73 9.40 -0.44
C TYR A 150 -18.89 9.42 -1.95
N TYR A 151 -17.82 9.05 -2.65
CA TYR A 151 -17.80 8.95 -4.11
C TYR A 151 -16.88 7.81 -4.51
N ALA A 152 -17.29 6.97 -5.46
CA ALA A 152 -16.45 5.90 -5.96
C ALA A 152 -16.56 5.79 -7.47
N LYS A 153 -15.48 5.35 -8.11
CA LYS A 153 -15.46 5.06 -9.55
C LYS A 153 -14.56 3.88 -9.86
N LYS A 154 -14.79 3.28 -11.03
CA LYS A 154 -13.85 2.34 -11.64
C LYS A 154 -12.71 3.12 -12.29
N LEU A 155 -11.48 2.70 -12.05
CA LEU A 155 -10.29 3.26 -12.67
C LEU A 155 -9.92 2.41 -13.89
N LYS A 156 -9.55 3.10 -14.97
CA LYS A 156 -8.86 2.49 -16.10
C LYS A 156 -7.37 2.68 -15.87
N TRP A 157 -6.59 1.66 -16.20
CA TRP A 157 -5.15 1.67 -16.08
C TRP A 157 -4.55 0.91 -17.28
N SER A 158 -3.36 1.31 -17.67
CA SER A 158 -2.58 0.71 -18.78
C SER A 158 -1.19 0.26 -18.32
N GLU A 159 -0.85 0.55 -17.07
CA GLU A 159 0.42 0.23 -16.44
C GLU A 159 0.13 -0.36 -15.06
N ALA A 160 0.63 -1.57 -14.82
CA ALA A 160 0.50 -2.22 -13.53
C ALA A 160 1.44 -1.61 -12.49
N GLY A 161 1.01 -1.63 -11.23
CA GLY A 161 1.81 -1.09 -10.13
C GLY A 161 2.76 -2.11 -9.51
N GLU A 162 2.45 -3.40 -9.65
CA GLU A 162 3.22 -4.48 -9.03
C GLU A 162 3.09 -5.76 -9.87
N ALA A 163 4.19 -6.50 -9.96
CA ALA A 163 4.25 -7.86 -10.47
C ALA A 163 4.61 -8.80 -9.33
N VAL A 164 4.06 -10.02 -9.35
CA VAL A 164 4.22 -10.99 -8.25
C VAL A 164 4.48 -12.37 -8.83
N LEU A 165 5.35 -13.12 -8.18
CA LEU A 165 5.53 -14.56 -8.34
C LEU A 165 5.24 -15.25 -7.01
N VAL A 166 4.52 -16.35 -7.06
CA VAL A 166 4.21 -17.19 -5.90
C VAL A 166 4.76 -18.58 -6.17
N PHE A 167 5.55 -19.08 -5.23
CA PHE A 167 6.06 -20.45 -5.21
C PHE A 167 5.52 -21.15 -3.98
N SER A 168 5.19 -22.43 -4.10
CA SER A 168 4.61 -23.20 -3.00
C SER A 168 5.34 -24.51 -2.75
N LYS A 169 5.35 -24.91 -1.48
CA LYS A 169 5.72 -26.25 -1.03
C LYS A 169 4.77 -26.66 0.10
N ASP A 170 4.01 -27.72 -0.11
CA ASP A 170 2.95 -28.16 0.81
C ASP A 170 1.99 -27.01 1.18
N SER A 171 2.00 -26.57 2.45
CA SER A 171 1.18 -25.46 2.94
C SER A 171 1.93 -24.13 3.07
N ASP A 172 3.23 -24.10 2.74
CA ASP A 172 4.06 -22.89 2.80
C ASP A 172 4.22 -22.24 1.42
N ILE A 173 4.51 -20.95 1.43
CA ILE A 173 4.69 -20.16 0.20
C ILE A 173 5.88 -19.20 0.32
N ILE A 174 6.48 -18.94 -0.84
CA ILE A 174 7.36 -17.80 -1.09
C ILE A 174 6.62 -16.88 -2.05
N ARG A 175 6.34 -15.64 -1.63
CA ARG A 175 5.79 -14.60 -2.49
C ARG A 175 6.88 -13.58 -2.78
N ILE A 176 7.20 -13.37 -4.04
CA ILE A 176 8.19 -12.38 -4.50
C ILE A 176 7.42 -11.32 -5.27
N SER A 177 7.66 -10.05 -4.98
CA SER A 177 7.01 -8.95 -5.69
C SER A 177 8.00 -7.86 -6.06
N ALA A 178 7.84 -7.31 -7.26
CA ALA A 178 8.47 -6.08 -7.72
C ALA A 178 7.37 -5.02 -7.86
N LYS A 179 7.53 -3.90 -7.15
CA LYS A 179 6.51 -2.85 -7.05
C LYS A 179 7.10 -1.51 -7.46
N ARG A 180 6.35 -0.74 -8.26
CA ARG A 180 6.76 0.63 -8.62
C ARG A 180 6.78 1.52 -7.39
N MET A 181 7.91 2.20 -7.21
CA MET A 181 8.04 3.26 -6.22
C MET A 181 7.50 4.56 -6.78
N HIS A 182 6.98 5.38 -5.87
CA HIS A 182 6.49 6.72 -6.20
C HIS A 182 7.07 7.74 -5.25
N PRO A 183 7.41 8.95 -5.74
CA PRO A 183 7.88 10.02 -4.89
C PRO A 183 6.92 10.28 -3.74
N LEU A 184 7.48 10.42 -2.54
CA LEU A 184 6.73 10.77 -1.35
C LEU A 184 6.74 12.29 -1.16
N ILE A 185 5.63 12.83 -0.66
CA ILE A 185 5.51 14.26 -0.35
C ILE A 185 6.29 14.68 0.89
N THR A 186 6.82 13.70 1.63
CA THR A 186 7.61 13.88 2.85
C THR A 186 8.51 12.67 3.04
N GLU A 187 9.65 12.88 3.69
CA GLU A 187 10.46 11.78 4.18
C GLU A 187 9.67 10.94 5.19
N VAL A 188 9.84 9.62 5.12
CA VAL A 188 9.19 8.68 6.03
C VAL A 188 10.23 7.72 6.58
N THR A 189 10.14 7.44 7.87
CA THR A 189 10.92 6.39 8.52
C THR A 189 9.96 5.32 8.99
N LYS A 190 10.15 4.09 8.51
CA LYS A 190 9.38 2.94 8.99
C LYS A 190 9.77 2.66 10.45
N VAL A 191 8.78 2.63 11.32
CA VAL A 191 8.95 2.26 12.73
C VAL A 191 8.33 0.89 12.93
N ALA A 192 9.03 0.00 13.63
CA ALA A 192 8.55 -1.34 13.89
C ALA A 192 7.23 -1.29 14.67
N GLY A 193 6.22 -2.01 14.19
CA GLY A 193 4.99 -2.24 14.91
C GLY A 193 5.21 -3.03 16.20
N LYS A 194 4.15 -3.17 17.00
CA LYS A 194 4.22 -3.94 18.25
C LYS A 194 4.64 -5.39 17.98
N GLY A 195 5.84 -5.75 18.44
CA GLY A 195 6.42 -7.09 18.31
C GLY A 195 7.17 -7.33 17.00
N GLU A 196 7.05 -6.43 16.03
CA GLU A 196 7.81 -6.48 14.78
C GLU A 196 9.28 -6.15 15.04
N LYS A 197 10.18 -6.75 14.27
CA LYS A 197 11.62 -6.49 14.34
C LYS A 197 12.16 -6.19 12.96
N PHE A 198 13.04 -5.20 12.87
CA PHE A 198 13.81 -4.89 11.67
C PHE A 198 15.28 -5.18 11.91
N GLU A 199 15.90 -5.82 10.94
CA GLU A 199 17.33 -6.04 10.84
C GLU A 199 17.78 -5.48 9.49
N LYS A 200 18.79 -4.61 9.51
CA LYS A 200 19.42 -4.13 8.27
C LYS A 200 20.45 -5.16 7.81
N LEU A 201 20.39 -5.51 6.54
CA LEU A 201 21.32 -6.39 5.87
C LEU A 201 22.00 -5.63 4.72
N SER A 202 23.14 -6.15 4.28
CA SER A 202 23.76 -5.75 3.02
C SER A 202 23.93 -7.02 2.19
N ILE A 203 23.36 -7.03 0.98
CA ILE A 203 23.39 -8.14 0.04
C ILE A 203 24.03 -7.59 -1.23
N ASP A 204 25.23 -8.05 -1.58
CA ASP A 204 26.02 -7.54 -2.70
C ASP A 204 26.14 -5.99 -2.75
N GLY A 205 26.21 -5.36 -1.58
CA GLY A 205 26.31 -3.90 -1.44
C GLY A 205 24.99 -3.14 -1.49
N ILE A 206 23.87 -3.82 -1.77
CA ILE A 206 22.51 -3.28 -1.70
C ILE A 206 22.01 -3.36 -0.25
N GLU A 207 21.49 -2.25 0.28
CA GLU A 207 20.85 -2.26 1.60
C GLU A 207 19.49 -2.96 1.52
N ALA A 208 19.28 -3.93 2.41
CA ALA A 208 18.01 -4.65 2.54
C ALA A 208 17.51 -4.60 3.99
N ILE A 209 16.20 -4.71 4.16
CA ILE A 209 15.54 -4.73 5.47
C ILE A 209 14.86 -6.08 5.65
N TYR A 210 15.38 -6.86 6.59
CA TYR A 210 14.75 -8.09 7.04
C TYR A 210 13.77 -7.79 8.17
N THR A 211 12.51 -8.16 7.98
CA THR A 211 11.40 -7.90 8.89
C THR A 211 10.82 -9.21 9.39
N THR A 212 10.61 -9.34 10.70
CA THR A 212 9.95 -10.51 11.30
C THR A 212 8.86 -10.11 12.29
N ASN A 213 8.01 -11.07 12.64
CA ASN A 213 6.98 -10.94 13.68
C ASN A 213 5.93 -9.85 13.40
N SER A 214 5.75 -9.47 12.14
CA SER A 214 4.63 -8.60 11.78
C SER A 214 3.29 -9.32 12.04
N ASN A 215 2.22 -8.55 12.18
CA ASN A 215 0.86 -9.09 12.33
C ASN A 215 0.18 -9.35 10.97
N ALA A 216 0.89 -9.18 9.86
CA ALA A 216 0.37 -9.45 8.52
C ALA A 216 0.33 -10.95 8.23
N LEU A 217 -0.41 -11.33 7.19
CA LEU A 217 -0.44 -12.71 6.69
C LEU A 217 0.98 -13.20 6.36
N TYR A 218 1.74 -12.37 5.64
CA TYR A 218 3.16 -12.56 5.38
C TYR A 218 3.99 -11.82 6.43
N ALA A 219 4.42 -12.57 7.44
CA ALA A 219 4.99 -12.00 8.66
C ALA A 219 6.52 -11.92 8.65
N ILE A 220 7.15 -12.60 7.69
CA ILE A 220 8.59 -12.55 7.43
C ILE A 220 8.77 -11.94 6.05
N ASN A 221 9.57 -10.87 5.97
CA ASN A 221 9.83 -10.17 4.72
C ASN A 221 11.31 -9.81 4.59
N LEU A 222 11.84 -9.85 3.38
CA LEU A 222 13.10 -9.24 3.00
C LEU A 222 12.82 -8.23 1.88
N THR A 223 13.08 -6.95 2.14
CA THR A 223 12.75 -5.85 1.22
C THR A 223 14.01 -5.09 0.85
N TRP A 224 14.17 -4.74 -0.43
CA TRP A 224 15.22 -3.86 -0.93
C TRP A 224 14.67 -2.97 -2.05
N GLU A 225 15.40 -1.89 -2.33
CA GLU A 225 15.03 -0.93 -3.37
C GLU A 225 16.04 -1.01 -4.51
N ASP A 226 15.53 -1.05 -5.74
CA ASP A 226 16.26 -0.73 -6.96
C ASP A 226 15.91 0.71 -7.33
N VAL A 227 16.81 1.62 -6.93
CA VAL A 227 16.64 3.06 -7.10
C VAL A 227 16.73 3.46 -8.57
N ASP A 228 17.54 2.76 -9.37
CA ASP A 228 17.78 3.09 -10.77
C ASP A 228 16.53 2.82 -11.61
N ASN A 229 15.80 1.74 -11.31
CA ASN A 229 14.55 1.39 -11.98
C ASN A 229 13.28 1.85 -11.23
N ASN A 230 13.42 2.52 -10.08
CA ASN A 230 12.32 2.93 -9.20
C ASN A 230 11.42 1.76 -8.78
N LEU A 231 12.02 0.65 -8.35
CA LEU A 231 11.32 -0.54 -7.89
C LEU A 231 11.64 -0.86 -6.42
N GLU A 232 10.63 -1.32 -5.69
CA GLU A 232 10.79 -1.98 -4.40
C GLU A 232 10.54 -3.47 -4.61
N TYR A 233 11.51 -4.29 -4.23
CA TYR A 233 11.38 -5.74 -4.24
C TYR A 233 11.07 -6.22 -2.83
N THR A 234 10.25 -7.26 -2.72
CA THR A 234 9.98 -7.92 -1.44
C THR A 234 9.83 -9.41 -1.63
N ILE A 235 10.54 -10.18 -0.81
CA ILE A 235 10.30 -11.61 -0.60
C ILE A 235 9.52 -11.76 0.71
N SER A 236 8.43 -12.50 0.67
CA SER A 236 7.44 -12.63 1.74
C SER A 236 7.13 -14.10 2.01
N THR A 237 7.13 -14.49 3.28
CA THR A 237 6.72 -15.84 3.71
C THR A 237 5.80 -15.79 4.93
N TYR A 238 5.16 -16.91 5.26
CA TYR A 238 4.32 -16.99 6.45
C TYR A 238 5.15 -16.92 7.74
N LYS A 239 4.50 -16.53 8.85
CA LYS A 239 5.12 -16.47 10.19
C LYS A 239 5.76 -17.78 10.64
N LYS A 240 5.21 -18.92 10.19
CA LYS A 240 5.65 -20.27 10.54
C LYS A 240 6.40 -20.96 9.41
N SER A 241 6.80 -20.20 8.37
CA SER A 241 7.63 -20.74 7.30
C SER A 241 8.89 -21.38 7.91
N PRO A 242 9.32 -22.56 7.42
CA PRO A 242 10.56 -23.18 7.85
C PRO A 242 11.79 -22.49 7.26
N LEU A 243 11.61 -21.55 6.32
CA LEU A 243 12.71 -20.86 5.65
C LEU A 243 13.48 -19.97 6.62
N SER A 244 14.80 -20.06 6.52
CA SER A 244 15.74 -19.24 7.27
C SER A 244 15.90 -17.86 6.64
N LYS A 245 16.59 -16.96 7.36
CA LYS A 245 16.96 -15.66 6.80
C LYS A 245 17.92 -15.85 5.61
N GLU A 246 18.82 -16.81 5.73
CA GLU A 246 19.82 -17.17 4.73
C GLU A 246 19.17 -17.67 3.43
N ASP A 247 18.06 -18.42 3.53
CA ASP A 247 17.28 -18.82 2.34
C ASP A 247 16.69 -17.59 1.62
N LEU A 248 16.16 -16.62 2.36
CA LEU A 248 15.60 -15.40 1.77
C LEU A 248 16.71 -14.53 1.12
N VAL A 249 17.90 -14.48 1.73
CA VAL A 249 19.06 -13.80 1.15
C VAL A 249 19.50 -14.48 -0.15
N ALA A 250 19.62 -15.81 -0.18
CA ALA A 250 20.00 -16.54 -1.39
C ALA A 250 19.00 -16.36 -2.55
N ILE A 251 17.69 -16.29 -2.25
CA ILE A 251 16.68 -15.94 -3.26
C ILE A 251 16.92 -14.51 -3.77
N ALA A 252 17.15 -13.54 -2.88
CA ALA A 252 17.39 -12.15 -3.27
C ALA A 252 18.65 -11.99 -4.14
N GLU A 253 19.75 -12.64 -3.77
CA GLU A 253 20.99 -12.65 -4.57
C GLU A 253 20.74 -13.17 -5.99
N SER A 254 19.92 -14.22 -6.14
CA SER A 254 19.57 -14.79 -7.45
C SER A 254 18.65 -13.91 -8.31
N ILE A 255 18.10 -12.83 -7.74
CA ILE A 255 17.31 -11.81 -8.46
C ILE A 255 18.19 -10.60 -8.80
N MET A 256 19.09 -10.22 -7.88
CA MET A 256 19.94 -9.03 -8.02
C MET A 256 21.08 -9.20 -9.04
N GLN A 257 21.40 -10.43 -9.46
CA GLN A 257 22.48 -10.74 -10.38
C GLN A 257 22.09 -10.57 -11.88
N GLU A 258 20.86 -10.13 -12.17
CA GLU A 258 20.41 -9.70 -13.52
C GLU A 258 20.86 -8.26 -13.87
#